data_AF-A0A9D3V4L6-F1
#
_entry.id   AF-A0A9D3V4L6-F1
#
_cell.length_a   1.000
_cell.length_b   1.000
_cell.length_c   1.000
_cell.angle_alpha   90.00
_cell.angle_beta   90.00
_cell.angle_gamma   90.00
#
_symmetry.space_group_name_H-M   'P 1'
#
loop_
_entity.id
_entity.type
_entity.pdbx_description
1 polymer ?
#
loop_
_entity_poly.entity_id
_entity_poly.type
_entity_poly.pdbx_seq_one_letter_code
_entity_poly.pdbx_strand_id
1 'polypeptide(L)' 'MEQRPLELTVVSAEGLKKVKHLSKMDVYVVVKVSGEESTTEQKTPVHKDGGTSPKWNHPMVFSFNVSLA' A
#
# COMPACT_ATOMS: atom_id res chain seq x y z
N MET A 1 -6.57 -2.10 26.43
CA MET A 1 -5.88 -1.55 25.25
C MET A 1 -6.95 -1.10 24.28
N GLU A 2 -6.96 0.19 23.89
CA GLU A 2 -7.87 0.66 22.84
C GLU A 2 -7.25 0.34 21.48
N GLN A 3 -8.04 -0.24 20.58
CA GLN A 3 -7.62 -0.44 19.19
C GLN A 3 -8.19 0.68 18.32
N ARG A 4 -7.32 1.45 17.66
CA ARG A 4 -7.74 2.50 16.72
C ARG A 4 -7.41 2.06 15.29
N PRO A 5 -8.39 2.05 14.36
CA PRO A 5 -8.14 1.73 12.97
C PRO A 5 -7.56 2.93 12.21
N LEU A 6 -6.57 2.70 11.36
CA LEU A 6 -6.19 3.58 10.26
C LEU A 6 -6.75 3.00 8.96
N GLU A 7 -7.70 3.71 8.38
CA GLU A 7 -8.26 3.37 7.08
C GLU A 7 -7.53 4.17 6.00
N LEU A 8 -7.03 3.49 4.98
CA LEU A 8 -6.38 4.13 3.84
C LEU A 8 -6.76 3.41 2.55
N THR A 9 -6.86 4.15 1.45
CA THR A 9 -7.11 3.58 0.13
C THR A 9 -5.95 3.90 -0.78
N VAL A 10 -5.31 2.86 -1.32
CA VAL A 10 -4.31 3.02 -2.38
C VAL A 10 -5.05 3.15 -3.70
N VAL A 11 -5.21 4.40 -4.17
CA VAL A 11 -5.97 4.72 -5.39
C VAL A 11 -5.16 4.40 -6.65
N SER A 12 -4.02 5.05 -6.83
CA SER A 12 -3.20 4.96 -8.04
C SER A 12 -1.78 5.49 -7.81
N ALA A 13 -0.92 5.28 -8.80
CA ALA A 13 0.35 5.98 -8.94
C ALA A 13 0.48 6.51 -10.37
N GLU A 14 1.29 7.55 -10.56
CA GLU A 14 1.56 8.14 -11.88
C GLU A 14 3.06 8.45 -12.01
N GLY A 15 3.58 8.35 -13.23
CA GLY A 15 4.97 8.70 -13.52
C GLY A 15 6.01 7.72 -12.97
N LEU A 16 5.64 6.46 -12.71
CA LEU A 16 6.61 5.46 -12.27
C LEU A 16 7.70 5.28 -13.33
N LYS A 17 8.96 5.22 -12.90
CA LYS A 17 10.09 4.98 -13.82
C LYS A 17 9.88 3.68 -14.57
N LYS A 18 9.93 3.73 -15.89
CA LYS A 18 9.88 2.54 -16.74
C LYS A 18 11.17 1.74 -16.55
N VAL A 19 11.08 0.60 -15.87
CA VAL A 19 12.23 -0.30 -15.64
C VAL A 19 12.32 -1.44 -16.65
N LYS A 20 11.26 -1.71 -17.41
CA LYS A 20 11.25 -2.69 -18.52
C LYS A 20 11.26 -1.96 -19.85
N HIS A 21 12.19 -2.31 -20.75
CA HIS A 21 12.27 -1.68 -22.07
C HIS A 21 11.24 -2.22 -23.07
N LEU A 22 10.87 -3.51 -22.97
CA LEU A 22 10.12 -4.23 -23.99
C LEU A 22 8.66 -4.56 -23.62
N SER A 23 8.32 -4.64 -22.32
CA SER A 23 6.96 -4.98 -21.85
C SER A 23 6.47 -4.02 -20.78
N LYS A 24 5.15 -4.01 -20.55
CA LYS A 24 4.55 -3.21 -19.48
C LYS A 24 4.93 -3.79 -18.12
N MET A 25 4.90 -2.93 -17.11
CA MET A 25 5.26 -3.28 -15.75
C MET A 25 4.04 -3.84 -15.03
N ASP A 26 4.27 -4.91 -14.26
CA ASP A 26 3.32 -5.45 -13.30
C ASP A 26 3.61 -4.77 -11.97
N VAL A 27 2.70 -3.93 -11.49
CA VAL A 27 2.97 -3.06 -10.34
C VAL A 27 2.08 -3.43 -9.16
N TYR A 28 2.64 -3.38 -7.96
CA TYR A 28 1.91 -3.43 -6.69
C TYR A 28 2.53 -2.44 -5.71
N VAL A 29 1.79 -2.06 -4.68
CA VAL A 29 2.25 -1.21 -3.58
C VAL A 29 2.28 -2.02 -2.30
N VAL A 30 3.33 -1.82 -1.50
CA VAL A 30 3.42 -2.28 -0.13
C VAL A 30 3.25 -1.07 0.78
N VAL A 31 2.28 -1.12 1.69
CA VAL A 31 2.12 -0.10 2.73
C VAL A 31 2.55 -0.73 4.05
N LYS A 32 3.58 -0.13 4.65
CA LYS A 32 4.15 -0.54 5.93
C LYS A 32 3.89 0.56 6.95
N VAL A 33 3.29 0.20 8.08
CA VAL A 33 3.03 1.14 9.18
C VAL A 33 3.75 0.63 10.42
N SER A 34 4.64 1.46 10.96
CA SER A 34 5.41 1.16 12.17
C SER A 34 4.85 1.96 13.35
N GLY A 35 4.50 1.28 14.43
CA GLY A 35 4.19 1.86 15.74
C GLY A 35 5.29 1.53 16.77
N GLU A 36 5.06 1.92 18.03
CA GLU A 36 6.03 1.70 19.12
C GLU A 36 6.31 0.21 19.38
N GLU A 37 5.27 -0.63 19.36
CA GLU A 37 5.40 -2.05 19.73
C GLU A 37 5.39 -3.01 18.54
N SER A 38 4.86 -2.58 17.38
CA SER A 38 4.68 -3.47 16.24
C SER A 38 4.74 -2.73 14.91
N THR A 39 5.05 -3.51 13.87
CA THR A 39 5.06 -3.08 12.49
C THR A 39 4.11 -3.97 11.71
N THR A 40 3.21 -3.34 10.94
CA THR A 40 2.20 -4.03 10.14
C THR A 40 2.43 -3.71 8.65
N GLU A 41 2.11 -4.66 7.78
CA GLU A 41 2.32 -4.55 6.34
C GLU A 41 1.11 -5.09 5.58
N GLN A 42 0.65 -4.36 4.57
CA GLN A 42 -0.35 -4.82 3.61
C GLN A 42 0.12 -4.52 2.18
N LYS A 43 -0.41 -5.27 1.21
CA LYS A 43 -0.03 -5.16 -0.21
C LYS A 43 -1.27 -5.05 -1.06
N THR A 44 -1.20 -4.21 -2.09
CA THR A 44 -2.24 -4.23 -3.13
C THR A 44 -2.12 -5.51 -3.96
N PRO A 45 -3.20 -5.92 -4.65
CA PRO A 45 -3.07 -6.82 -5.78
C PRO A 45 -2.09 -6.28 -6.83
N VAL A 46 -1.54 -7.18 -7.63
CA VAL A 46 -0.69 -6.78 -8.76
C VAL A 46 -1.59 -6.24 -9.88
N HIS A 47 -1.36 -4.99 -10.30
CA HIS A 47 -1.92 -4.46 -11.53
C HIS A 47 -1.05 -4.94 -12.70
N LYS A 48 -1.51 -6.01 -13.34
CA LYS A 48 -0.88 -6.58 -14.53
C LYS A 48 -0.88 -5.59 -15.68
N ASP A 49 0.27 -5.40 -16.31
CA ASP A 49 0.44 -4.42 -17.40
C ASP A 49 0.06 -2.97 -17.02
N GLY A 50 0.09 -2.60 -15.73
CA GLY A 50 -0.26 -1.26 -15.24
C GLY A 50 0.72 -0.16 -15.68
N GLY A 51 1.92 -0.54 -16.14
CA GLY A 51 2.88 0.39 -16.72
C GLY A 51 3.31 1.47 -15.74
N THR A 52 3.42 2.71 -16.21
CA THR A 52 3.87 3.85 -15.39
C THR A 52 2.76 4.53 -14.59
N SER A 53 1.50 4.14 -14.83
CA SER A 53 0.31 4.78 -14.23
C SER A 53 -0.74 3.75 -13.74
N PRO A 54 -0.38 2.86 -12.80
CA PRO A 54 -1.29 1.83 -12.28
C PRO A 54 -2.39 2.42 -11.38
N LYS A 55 -3.54 1.74 -11.36
CA LYS A 55 -4.71 2.02 -10.49
C LYS A 55 -5.13 0.78 -9.72
N TRP A 56 -5.50 0.91 -8.46
CA TRP A 56 -5.95 -0.20 -7.61
C TRP A 56 -7.29 0.07 -6.94
N ASN A 57 -7.52 1.29 -6.45
CA ASN A 57 -8.67 1.61 -5.60
C ASN A 57 -8.83 0.58 -4.47
N HIS A 58 -7.71 0.24 -3.82
CA HIS A 58 -7.65 -0.86 -2.86
C HIS A 58 -7.69 -0.31 -1.42
N PRO A 59 -8.79 -0.51 -0.69
CA PRO A 59 -8.88 -0.13 0.71
C PRO A 59 -8.02 -1.06 1.58
N MET A 60 -7.39 -0.50 2.59
CA MET A 60 -6.58 -1.17 3.59
C MET A 60 -6.95 -0.63 4.98
N VAL A 61 -6.99 -1.51 5.98
CA VAL A 61 -7.28 -1.14 7.37
C VAL A 61 -6.17 -1.68 8.26
N PHE A 62 -5.53 -0.81 9.04
CA PHE A 62 -4.48 -1.17 9.98
C PHE A 62 -4.97 -0.93 11.41
N SER A 63 -4.79 -1.90 12.31
CA SER A 63 -5.19 -1.76 13.72
C SER A 63 -3.97 -1.45 14.59
N PHE A 64 -4.07 -0.39 15.40
CA PHE A 64 -3.03 -0.01 16.36
C PHE A 64 -3.55 -0.16 17.78
N ASN A 65 -2.73 -0.74 18.65
CA ASN A 65 -2.97 -0.63 20.09
C ASN A 65 -2.47 0.74 20.52
N VAL A 66 -3.36 1.56 21.08
CA VAL A 66 -2.97 2.81 21.74
C VAL A 66 -2.88 2.51 23.24
N SER A 67 -1.69 2.63 23.79
CA SER A 67 -1.51 2.78 25.23
C SER A 67 -1.87 4.22 25.60
N LEU A 68 -2.76 4.39 26.59
CA LEU A 68 -2.96 5.70 27.19
C LEU A 68 -1.71 6.00 28.03
N ALA A 69 -0.99 7.06 27.66
CA ALA A 69 0.14 7.58 28.41
C ALA A 69 -0.30 8.16 29.77
#